data_AF-A0A7S3UP18-F1
#
_entry.id   AF-A0A7S3UP18-F1
#
_cell.length_a   1.000
_cell.length_b   1.000
_cell.length_c   1.000
_cell.angle_alpha   90.00
_cell.angle_beta   90.00
_cell.angle_gamma   90.00
#
_symmetry.space_group_name_H-M   'P 1'
#
loop_
_entity.id
_entity.type
_entity.pdbx_description
1 polymer ?
#
loop_
_entity_poly.entity_id
_entity_poly.type
_entity_poly.pdbx_seq_one_letter_code
_entity_poly.pdbx_strand_id
1 'polypeptide(L)'
;AQLLGAREVEVLVHVRRAVNLSSSVLGDIRARGAALGRVEPYCVITWNGEKIGETRVARNDATNPVWKDEIFGVSFHLPTLREPFPDLELKLEVKNKSLLGGGFGQVILRAQDLAALVSVTAGVAAAAAGGGGGGEDPRA
;
A
#
# COMPACT_ATOMS: atom_id res chain seq x y z
N ALA A 1 -29.90 -21.99 -0.64
CA ALA A 1 -29.21 -20.93 0.13
C ALA A 1 -27.73 -21.28 0.15
N GLN A 2 -26.93 -20.63 -0.69
CA GLN A 2 -25.51 -20.93 -0.81
C GLN A 2 -24.78 -20.28 0.36
N LEU A 3 -24.08 -21.09 1.15
CA LEU A 3 -23.22 -20.67 2.26
C LEU A 3 -22.13 -19.74 1.72
N LEU A 4 -22.34 -18.42 1.81
CA LEU A 4 -21.29 -17.43 1.64
C LEU A 4 -20.47 -17.42 2.94
N GLY A 5 -19.58 -18.41 3.08
CA GLY A 5 -18.59 -18.44 4.15
C GLY A 5 -17.77 -17.15 4.12
N ALA A 6 -17.40 -16.66 5.30
CA ALA A 6 -16.54 -15.50 5.45
C ALA A 6 -15.33 -15.65 4.52
N ARG A 7 -15.18 -14.69 3.59
CA ARG A 7 -14.04 -14.67 2.68
C ARG A 7 -12.94 -13.94 3.39
N GLU A 8 -11.94 -14.68 3.85
CA GLU A 8 -10.67 -14.07 4.22
C GLU A 8 -10.04 -13.47 2.96
N VAL A 9 -9.64 -12.21 3.08
CA VAL A 9 -8.99 -11.46 2.02
C VAL A 9 -7.62 -11.04 2.52
N GLU A 10 -6.61 -11.31 1.72
CA GLU A 10 -5.26 -10.81 1.91
C GLU A 10 -4.99 -9.66 0.94
N VAL A 11 -4.48 -8.54 1.46
CA VAL A 11 -4.00 -7.41 0.67
C VAL A 11 -2.50 -7.29 0.86
N LEU A 12 -1.77 -7.36 -0.26
CA LEU A 12 -0.33 -7.14 -0.30
C LEU A 12 -0.03 -5.69 -0.68
N VAL A 13 0.60 -4.97 0.23
CA VAL A 13 0.98 -3.56 0.07
C VAL A 13 2.42 -3.49 -0.40
N HIS A 14 2.62 -3.15 -1.68
CA HIS A 14 3.94 -2.98 -2.28
C HIS A 14 4.39 -1.52 -2.19
N VAL A 15 5.29 -1.21 -1.26
CA VAL A 15 5.84 0.14 -1.12
C VAL A 15 7.09 0.27 -1.98
N ARG A 16 6.96 0.94 -3.14
CA ARG A 16 8.04 1.01 -4.14
C ARG A 16 8.83 2.31 -4.11
N ARG A 17 8.15 3.46 -4.10
CA ARG A 17 8.80 4.77 -4.14
C ARG A 17 7.88 5.86 -3.63
N ALA A 18 8.47 6.95 -3.18
CA ALA A 18 7.80 8.24 -3.07
C ALA A 18 8.43 9.22 -4.06
N VAL A 19 7.67 10.25 -4.44
CA VAL A 19 8.13 11.27 -5.38
C VAL A 19 7.86 12.66 -4.80
N ASN A 20 8.73 13.61 -5.11
CA ASN A 20 8.59 15.02 -4.72
C ASN A 20 8.39 15.22 -3.21
N LEU A 21 9.13 14.50 -2.36
CA LEU A 21 9.09 14.75 -0.92
C LEU A 21 9.50 16.21 -0.64
N SER A 22 8.64 16.94 0.07
CA SER A 22 8.74 18.40 0.19
C SER A 22 10.09 18.86 0.74
N SER A 23 10.68 19.82 0.03
CA SER A 23 11.90 20.52 0.43
C SER A 23 11.73 21.41 1.66
N SER A 24 10.50 21.75 2.07
CA SER A 24 10.26 22.50 3.30
C SER A 24 10.69 21.71 4.55
N VAL A 25 10.49 20.39 4.54
CA VAL A 25 10.98 19.48 5.59
C VAL A 25 12.52 19.44 5.58
N LEU A 26 13.17 19.68 4.43
CA LEU A 26 14.63 19.80 4.32
C LEU A 26 15.18 21.07 4.96
N GLY A 27 14.42 22.18 4.86
CA GLY A 27 14.73 23.44 5.53
C GLY A 27 14.75 23.28 7.05
N ASP A 28 13.77 22.58 7.61
CA ASP A 28 13.66 22.34 9.05
C ASP A 28 14.76 21.42 9.61
N ILE A 29 15.22 20.43 8.84
CA ILE A 29 16.36 19.57 9.22
C ILE A 29 17.64 20.41 9.39
N ARG A 30 17.90 21.33 8.46
CA ARG A 30 19.09 22.20 8.52
C ARG A 30 19.01 23.18 9.69
N ALA A 31 17.82 23.71 9.97
CA ALA A 31 17.62 24.67 11.05
C ALA A 31 17.78 24.06 12.46
N ARG A 32 17.52 22.76 12.63
CA ARG A 32 17.52 22.09 13.95
C ARG A 32 18.86 21.55 14.43
N GLY A 33 19.95 21.75 13.69
CA GLY A 33 21.30 21.31 14.12
C GLY A 33 21.46 19.80 14.29
N ALA A 34 20.49 19.00 13.84
CA ALA A 34 20.60 17.55 13.78
C ALA A 34 21.79 17.20 12.87
N ALA A 35 22.75 16.45 13.42
CA ALA A 35 24.03 16.10 12.80
C ALA A 35 23.89 15.93 11.27
N LEU A 36 24.34 16.95 10.53
CA LEU A 36 24.46 16.98 9.07
C LEU A 36 23.25 16.39 8.31
N GLY A 37 22.08 17.03 8.40
CA GLY A 37 21.25 17.32 7.21
C GLY A 37 20.74 16.14 6.36
N ARG A 38 20.82 14.89 6.83
CA ARG A 38 20.52 13.73 6.00
C ARG A 38 19.04 13.39 6.07
N VAL A 39 18.47 13.21 4.89
CA VAL A 39 17.10 12.78 4.73
C VAL A 39 17.13 11.27 4.72
N GLU A 40 16.46 10.67 5.70
CA GLU A 40 16.39 9.23 5.89
C GLU A 40 14.93 8.78 5.77
N PRO A 41 14.35 8.85 4.56
CA PRO A 41 12.94 8.58 4.37
C PRO A 41 12.65 7.09 4.53
N TYR A 42 11.56 6.80 5.22
CA TYR A 42 11.00 5.46 5.37
C TYR A 42 9.47 5.56 5.42
N CYS A 43 8.76 4.52 5.04
CA CYS A 43 7.31 4.48 5.08
C CYS A 43 6.85 3.60 6.25
N VAL A 44 5.92 4.09 7.05
CA VAL A 44 5.22 3.33 8.09
C VAL A 44 3.88 2.87 7.52
N ILE A 45 3.56 1.60 7.77
CA ILE A 45 2.30 0.99 7.34
C ILE A 45 1.47 0.70 8.59
N THR A 46 0.25 1.23 8.60
CA THR A 46 -0.69 1.10 9.71
C THR A 46 -2.01 0.57 9.19
N TRP A 47 -2.57 -0.43 9.87
CA TRP A 47 -3.87 -1.02 9.59
C TRP A 47 -4.79 -0.85 10.80
N ASN A 48 -5.93 -0.18 10.62
CA ASN A 48 -6.90 0.09 11.68
C ASN A 48 -6.26 0.70 12.95
N GLY A 49 -5.30 1.61 12.75
CA GLY A 49 -4.56 2.27 13.83
C GLY A 49 -3.37 1.47 14.38
N GLU A 50 -3.21 0.19 14.04
CA GLU A 50 -2.09 -0.64 14.47
C GLU A 50 -0.95 -0.64 13.44
N LYS A 51 0.30 -0.47 13.89
CA LYS A 51 1.46 -0.51 13.01
C LYS A 51 1.76 -1.95 12.61
N ILE A 52 1.65 -2.24 11.32
CA ILE A 52 1.96 -3.56 10.74
C ILE A 52 3.45 -3.67 10.41
N GLY A 53 4.05 -2.56 9.97
CA GLY A 53 5.46 -2.57 9.59
C GLY A 53 6.00 -1.19 9.24
N GLU A 54 7.28 -1.17 8.92
CA GLU A 54 7.92 -0.02 8.30
C GLU A 54 8.94 -0.50 7.28
N THR A 55 9.11 0.27 6.21
CA THR A 55 10.16 0.00 5.24
C THR A 55 11.53 0.24 5.87
N ARG A 56 12.56 -0.32 5.25
CA ARG A 56 13.93 0.17 5.49
C ARG A 56 14.04 1.66 5.18
N VAL A 57 15.03 2.29 5.81
CA VAL A 57 15.43 3.66 5.49
C VAL A 57 16.05 3.68 4.09
N ALA A 58 15.48 4.48 3.20
CA ALA A 58 16.05 4.71 1.88
C ALA A 58 17.27 5.64 2.02
N ARG A 59 18.40 5.22 1.44
CA ARG A 59 19.66 5.97 1.47
C ARG A 59 20.10 6.46 0.08
N ASN A 60 19.27 6.23 -0.93
CA ASN A 60 19.57 6.48 -2.35
C ASN A 60 19.27 7.92 -2.79
N ASP A 61 18.06 8.42 -2.48
CA ASP A 61 17.60 9.75 -2.86
C ASP A 61 16.74 10.33 -1.72
N ALA A 62 16.99 11.59 -1.39
CA ALA A 62 16.34 12.32 -0.33
C ALA A 62 14.90 12.77 -0.68
N THR A 63 14.64 13.02 -1.95
CA THR A 63 13.40 13.62 -2.47
C THR A 63 12.54 12.60 -3.22
N ASN A 64 13.16 11.58 -3.79
CA ASN A 64 12.50 10.53 -4.55
C ASN A 64 12.98 9.13 -4.11
N PRO A 65 12.80 8.76 -2.83
CA PRO A 65 13.31 7.49 -2.31
C PRO A 65 12.67 6.30 -3.01
N VAL A 66 13.46 5.26 -3.18
CA VAL A 66 13.03 4.00 -3.77
C VAL A 66 13.32 2.89 -2.76
N TRP A 67 12.29 2.10 -2.47
CA TRP A 67 12.37 0.93 -1.64
C TRP A 67 12.19 -0.32 -2.51
N LYS A 68 13.12 -1.26 -2.38
CA LYS A 68 13.09 -2.52 -3.14
C LYS A 68 12.53 -3.62 -2.26
N ASP A 69 11.57 -4.36 -2.81
CA ASP A 69 11.02 -5.59 -2.22
C ASP A 69 10.40 -5.40 -0.82
N GLU A 70 9.88 -4.21 -0.53
CA GLU A 70 9.12 -3.95 0.70
C GLU A 70 7.64 -4.26 0.46
N ILE A 71 7.22 -5.43 0.94
CA ILE A 71 5.86 -5.97 0.80
C ILE A 71 5.32 -6.27 2.19
N PHE A 72 4.12 -5.79 2.48
CA PHE A 72 3.43 -6.01 3.76
C PHE A 72 2.06 -6.61 3.50
N GLY A 73 1.75 -7.73 4.16
CA GLY A 73 0.44 -8.38 4.07
C GLY A 73 -0.47 -7.90 5.19
N VAL A 74 -1.73 -7.63 4.85
CA VAL A 74 -2.81 -7.46 5.83
C VAL A 74 -3.96 -8.37 5.44
N SER A 75 -4.46 -9.13 6.42
CA SER A 75 -5.61 -10.02 6.24
C SER A 75 -6.82 -9.48 6.99
N PHE A 76 -7.98 -9.55 6.37
CA PHE A 76 -9.24 -9.21 7.01
C PHE A 76 -10.39 -10.03 6.43
N HIS A 77 -11.48 -10.08 7.19
CA HIS A 77 -12.68 -10.79 6.79
C HIS A 77 -13.62 -9.83 6.07
N LEU A 78 -14.06 -10.22 4.88
CA LEU A 78 -15.18 -9.53 4.25
C LEU A 78 -16.46 -9.88 5.01
N PRO A 79 -17.28 -8.88 5.35
CA PRO A 79 -18.58 -9.13 5.94
C PRO A 79 -19.47 -9.88 4.98
N THR A 80 -20.38 -10.68 5.54
CA THR A 80 -21.45 -11.28 4.75
C THR A 80 -22.47 -10.22 4.32
N LEU A 81 -23.35 -10.52 3.35
CA LEU A 81 -24.39 -9.58 2.85
C LEU A 81 -25.30 -8.97 3.95
N ARG A 82 -25.25 -9.49 5.18
CA ARG A 82 -26.07 -9.07 6.31
C ARG A 82 -25.32 -8.26 7.35
N GLU A 83 -24.01 -8.12 7.20
CA GLU A 83 -23.15 -7.40 8.14
C GLU A 83 -22.68 -6.07 7.54
N PRO A 84 -22.61 -5.00 8.34
CA PRO A 84 -22.07 -3.73 7.86
C PRO A 84 -20.60 -3.90 7.46
N PHE A 85 -20.16 -3.12 6.47
CA PHE A 85 -18.75 -3.08 6.11
C PHE A 85 -17.93 -2.57 7.30
N PRO A 86 -16.90 -3.31 7.77
CA PRO A 86 -16.06 -2.82 8.85
C PRO A 86 -15.41 -1.51 8.40
N ASP A 87 -15.19 -0.60 9.36
CA ASP A 87 -14.36 0.56 9.09
C ASP A 87 -12.92 0.07 8.96
N LEU A 88 -12.43 0.09 7.72
CA LEU A 88 -11.09 -0.36 7.36
C LEU A 88 -10.26 0.85 6.97
N GLU A 89 -9.10 0.99 7.59
CA GLU A 89 -8.14 2.05 7.31
C GLU A 89 -6.75 1.46 7.11
N LEU A 90 -6.24 1.54 5.87
CA LEU A 90 -4.82 1.35 5.59
C LEU A 90 -4.16 2.72 5.43
N LYS A 91 -3.26 3.05 6.35
CA LYS A 91 -2.48 4.28 6.30
C LYS A 91 -1.02 3.98 5.96
N LEU A 92 -0.52 4.70 4.97
CA LEU A 92 0.89 4.73 4.58
C LEU A 92 1.43 6.12 4.87
N GLU A 93 2.44 6.23 5.73
CA GLU A 93 3.00 7.51 6.14
C GLU A 93 4.51 7.54 5.88
N VAL A 94 4.97 8.49 5.07
CA VAL A 94 6.40 8.67 4.80
C VAL A 94 6.98 9.59 5.85
N LYS A 95 8.02 9.15 6.55
CA LYS A 95 8.69 9.86 7.66
C LYS A 95 10.17 10.00 7.40
N ASN A 96 10.82 10.92 8.11
CA ASN A 96 12.29 10.98 8.18
C ASN A 96 12.76 10.36 9.50
N LYS A 97 13.66 9.38 9.46
CA LYS A 97 14.18 8.71 10.67
C LYS A 97 14.93 9.69 11.59
N SER A 98 15.59 10.69 11.02
CA SER A 98 16.39 11.66 11.77
C SER A 98 15.56 12.82 12.35
N LEU A 99 14.25 12.89 12.08
CA LEU A 99 13.36 13.90 12.64
C LEU A 99 12.51 13.32 13.78
N LEU A 100 12.60 13.95 14.95
CA LEU A 100 11.64 13.73 16.04
C LEU A 100 10.33 14.46 15.71
N GLY A 101 9.40 13.71 15.11
CA GLY A 101 8.08 14.18 14.73
C GLY A 101 8.04 14.84 13.35
N GLY A 102 6.90 14.68 12.66
CA GLY A 102 6.67 15.17 11.29
C GLY A 102 6.94 14.10 10.22
N GLY A 103 5.94 13.88 9.36
CA GLY A 103 6.05 13.08 8.14
C GLY A 103 6.15 13.98 6.91
N PHE A 104 6.69 13.44 5.81
CA PHE A 104 6.62 14.09 4.51
C PHE A 104 5.22 14.07 3.90
N GLY A 105 4.35 13.19 4.39
CA GLY A 105 2.98 13.06 3.97
C GLY A 105 2.41 11.68 4.31
N GLN A 106 1.11 11.52 4.10
CA GLN A 106 0.42 10.27 4.29
C GLN A 106 -0.63 10.03 3.21
N VAL A 107 -0.89 8.76 2.93
CA VAL A 107 -2.02 8.27 2.14
C VAL A 107 -2.86 7.39 3.06
N ILE A 108 -4.17 7.60 3.04
CA ILE A 108 -5.13 6.79 3.80
C ILE A 108 -6.07 6.17 2.77
N LEU A 109 -6.12 4.85 2.73
CA LEU A 109 -7.08 4.08 1.96
C LEU A 109 -8.15 3.54 2.91
N ARG A 110 -9.40 3.83 2.61
CA ARG A 110 -10.54 3.38 3.41
C ARG A 110 -11.19 2.15 2.79
N ALA A 111 -12.14 1.56 3.51
CA ALA A 111 -12.93 0.42 3.07
C ALA A 111 -13.44 0.55 1.61
N GLN A 112 -13.91 1.74 1.21
CA GLN A 112 -14.42 1.99 -0.15
C GLN A 112 -13.31 1.90 -1.21
N ASP A 113 -12.13 2.46 -0.92
CA ASP A 113 -10.96 2.41 -1.82
C ASP A 113 -10.46 0.97 -1.96
N LEU A 114 -10.44 0.22 -0.86
CA LEU A 114 -10.01 -1.19 -0.82
C LEU A 114 -11.00 -2.10 -1.55
N ALA A 115 -12.31 -1.87 -1.40
CA ALA A 115 -13.34 -2.64 -2.10
C ALA A 115 -13.29 -2.43 -3.63
N ALA A 116 -12.97 -1.21 -4.08
CA ALA A 116 -12.76 -0.91 -5.49
C ALA A 116 -11.58 -1.70 -6.07
N LEU A 117 -10.48 -1.87 -5.32
CA LEU A 117 -9.31 -2.65 -5.73
C LEU A 117 -9.64 -4.15 -5.91
N VAL A 118 -10.44 -4.73 -5.02
CA VAL A 118 -10.85 -6.14 -5.08
C VAL A 118 -11.78 -6.42 -6.27
N SER A 119 -12.64 -5.46 -6.61
CA SER A 119 -13.58 -5.61 -7.75
C SER A 119 -12.86 -5.67 -9.09
N VAL A 120 -11.72 -4.98 -9.23
CA VAL A 120 -10.91 -4.98 -10.46
C VAL A 120 -10.18 -6.32 -10.65
N THR A 121 -9.58 -6.89 -9.60
CA THR A 121 -8.86 -8.18 -9.71
C THR A 121 -9.78 -9.35 -9.98
N ALA A 122 -11.00 -9.36 -9.43
CA ALA A 122 -12.01 -10.38 -9.76
C ALA A 122 -12.43 -10.33 -11.25
N GLY A 123 -12.53 -9.14 -11.84
CA GLY A 123 -12.84 -8.97 -13.27
C GLY A 123 -11.71 -9.44 -14.20
N VAL A 124 -10.45 -9.22 -13.82
CA VAL A 124 -9.28 -9.66 -14.61
C VAL A 124 -9.08 -11.18 -14.53
N ALA A 125 -9.30 -11.80 -13.37
CA ALA A 125 -9.25 -13.26 -13.23
C ALA A 125 -10.34 -13.97 -14.05
N ALA A 126 -11.55 -13.40 -14.12
CA ALA A 126 -12.62 -13.92 -14.96
C ALA A 126 -12.31 -13.79 -16.48
N ALA A 127 -11.65 -12.71 -16.90
CA ALA A 127 -11.25 -12.53 -18.29
C ALA A 127 -10.13 -13.48 -18.74
N ALA A 128 -9.21 -13.85 -17.84
CA ALA A 128 -8.13 -14.80 -18.16
C ALA A 128 -8.60 -16.26 -18.32
N ALA A 129 -9.75 -16.62 -17.74
CA ALA A 129 -10.31 -17.97 -17.81
C ALA A 129 -11.20 -18.22 -19.06
N GLY A 130 -11.46 -17.21 -19.88
CA GLY A 130 -12.36 -17.29 -21.06
C GLY A 130 -11.69 -17.59 -22.40
N GLY A 131 -10.36 -17.72 -22.45
CA GLY A 131 -9.59 -17.89 -23.70
C GLY A 131 -9.39 -19.35 -24.10
N GLY A 132 -10.46 -20.13 -24.27
CA GLY A 132 -10.38 -21.52 -24.73
C GLY A 132 -11.52 -21.83 -25.69
N GLY A 133 -11.33 -21.58 -26.98
CA GLY A 133 -12.34 -21.95 -27.97
C GLY A 133 -11.96 -21.62 -29.41
N GLY A 134 -11.53 -22.65 -30.13
CA GLY A 134 -11.88 -22.83 -31.53
C GLY A 134 -10.99 -22.12 -32.55
N GLY A 135 -9.85 -22.72 -32.87
CA GLY A 135 -9.20 -22.57 -34.16
C GLY A 135 -9.20 -23.92 -34.85
N GLU A 136 -10.26 -24.21 -35.61
CA GLU A 136 -10.33 -25.33 -36.54
C GLU A 136 -9.10 -25.38 -37.43
N ASP A 137 -8.55 -26.59 -37.55
CA ASP A 137 -7.52 -26.97 -38.50
C ASP A 137 -8.06 -26.86 -39.94
N PRO A 138 -7.50 -25.98 -40.79
CA PRO A 138 -7.82 -25.98 -42.21
C PRO A 138 -6.69 -26.67 -42.97
N ARG A 139 -6.80 -28.00 -43.07
CA ARG A 139 -6.19 -28.88 -44.11
C ARG A 139 -4.67 -29.14 -43.97
N ALA A 140 -4.29 -30.36 -43.60
CA ALA A 140 -3.19 -31.14 -44.21
C ALA A 140 -3.21 -32.60 -43.77
#